data_AF-A0A4R6S232-F1
#
_entry.id   AF-A0A4R6S232-F1
#
_cell.length_a   1.000
_cell.length_b   1.000
_cell.length_c   1.000
_cell.angle_alpha   90.00
_cell.angle_beta   90.00
_cell.angle_gamma   90.00
#
_symmetry.space_group_name_H-M   'P 1'
#
loop_
_entity.id
_entity.type
_entity.pdbx_description
1 polymer ?
#
loop_
_entity_poly.entity_id
_entity_poly.type
_entity_poly.pdbx_seq_one_letter_code
_entity_poly.pdbx_strand_id
1 'polypeptide(L)'
;MTTPQRGLPGWAIGLIVGISALLLLLLVGGFVGLRLISGALSDALSSSPHVSSAPTAPGTPRDPSDTDPGADATEGTAAAQATRDAEYVIGMYDQYLAASRDGSIRELVPDGANVDPDYFAAFLYMLTDLRSAARFVPPSAENAEQLREYAEQAEEYERLFLAGKDLDVDIKITREDGSVFETDGKYRTVTP
;
A
#
# COMPACT_ATOMS: atom_id res chain seq x y z
N MET A 1 44.07 -17.92 15.36
CA MET A 1 44.05 -16.46 15.59
C MET A 1 42.64 -16.09 16.02
N THR A 2 42.44 -15.78 17.30
CA THR A 2 41.15 -15.41 17.88
C THR A 2 41.07 -13.89 17.98
N THR A 3 40.16 -13.27 17.23
CA THR A 3 39.92 -11.83 17.27
C THR A 3 39.08 -11.48 18.51
N PRO A 4 39.47 -10.47 19.32
CA PRO A 4 38.68 -10.08 20.49
C PRO A 4 37.44 -9.27 20.08
N GLN A 5 36.26 -9.70 20.55
CA GLN A 5 35.03 -8.90 20.49
C GLN A 5 35.17 -7.68 21.40
N ARG A 6 35.18 -6.48 20.81
CA ARG A 6 34.98 -5.23 21.56
C ARG A 6 33.48 -5.07 21.81
N GLY A 7 33.09 -5.13 23.08
CA GLY A 7 31.73 -4.80 23.51
C GLY A 7 31.36 -3.36 23.18
N LEU A 8 30.09 -3.14 22.89
CA LEU A 8 29.54 -1.83 22.55
C LEU A 8 29.74 -0.84 23.72
N PRO A 9 30.17 0.40 23.44
CA PRO A 9 30.39 1.40 24.47
C PRO A 9 29.05 1.84 25.10
N GLY A 10 29.02 2.00 26.42
CA GLY A 10 27.79 2.23 27.20
C GLY A 10 26.93 3.44 26.80
N TRP A 11 27.47 4.37 26.01
CA TRP A 11 26.69 5.48 25.45
C TRP A 11 25.70 5.04 24.36
N ALA A 12 25.97 3.93 23.66
CA ALA A 12 25.07 3.39 22.64
C ALA A 12 23.77 2.84 23.24
N ILE A 13 23.84 2.31 24.48
CA ILE A 13 22.67 1.78 25.19
C ILE A 13 21.71 2.92 25.59
N GLY A 14 22.25 4.07 26.01
CA GLY A 14 21.43 5.24 26.37
C GLY A 14 20.64 5.81 25.20
N LEU A 15 21.21 5.79 23.99
CA LEU A 15 20.57 6.27 22.76
C LEU A 15 19.40 5.38 22.33
N ILE A 16 19.55 4.06 22.42
CA ILE A 16 18.50 3.10 22.06
C ILE A 16 17.29 3.25 22.98
N VAL A 17 17.50 3.42 24.28
CA VAL A 17 16.40 3.59 25.26
C VAL A 17 15.66 4.91 25.03
N GLY A 18 16.36 6.00 24.74
CA GLY A 18 15.75 7.30 24.48
C GLY A 18 14.87 7.33 23.21
N ILE A 19 15.35 6.74 22.11
CA ILE A 19 14.61 6.66 20.84
C ILE A 19 13.37 5.77 20.98
N SER A 20 13.49 4.67 21.72
CA SER A 20 12.37 3.74 21.95
C SER A 20 11.22 4.41 22.73
N ALA A 21 11.53 5.22 23.74
CA ALA A 21 10.51 5.94 24.51
C ALA A 21 9.79 7.01 23.68
N LEU A 22 10.50 7.70 22.77
CA LEU A 22 9.92 8.72 21.89
C LEU A 22 8.97 8.11 20.85
N LEU A 23 9.34 6.96 20.27
CA LEU A 23 8.50 6.24 19.30
C LEU A 23 7.20 5.71 19.95
N LEU A 24 7.29 5.23 21.20
CA LEU A 24 6.12 4.78 21.95
C LEU A 24 5.15 5.93 22.26
N LEU A 25 5.67 7.13 22.54
CA LEU A 25 4.86 8.32 22.81
C LEU A 25 4.13 8.83 21.55
N LEU A 26 4.78 8.76 20.38
CA LEU A 26 4.15 9.10 19.09
C LEU A 26 3.04 8.12 18.68
N LEU A 27 3.23 6.81 18.95
CA LEU A 27 2.22 5.79 18.67
C LEU A 27 0.95 5.95 19.54
N VAL A 28 1.11 6.30 20.82
CA VAL A 28 -0.04 6.48 21.73
C VAL A 28 -0.76 7.82 21.47
N GLY A 29 -0.03 8.88 21.10
CA GLY A 29 -0.62 10.18 20.76
C GLY A 29 -1.44 10.19 19.48
N GLY A 30 -1.03 9.42 18.46
CA GLY A 30 -1.74 9.35 17.17
C GLY A 30 -3.10 8.65 17.23
N PHE A 31 -3.32 7.76 18.19
CA PHE A 31 -4.54 6.93 18.24
C PHE A 31 -5.77 7.65 18.82
N VAL A 32 -5.58 8.70 19.63
CA VAL A 32 -6.70 9.42 20.27
C VAL A 32 -7.34 10.46 19.32
N GLY A 33 -6.60 11.00 18.35
CA GLY A 33 -7.12 11.99 17.40
C GLY A 33 -8.13 11.44 16.38
N LEU A 34 -8.09 10.15 16.07
CA LEU A 34 -8.85 9.57 14.96
C LEU A 34 -10.30 9.17 15.30
N ARG A 35 -10.72 9.28 16.57
CA ARG A 35 -12.09 8.88 16.99
C ARG A 35 -13.15 9.99 16.90
N LEU A 36 -12.78 11.21 16.49
CA LEU A 36 -13.72 12.36 16.46
C LEU A 36 -14.28 12.70 15.06
N ILE A 37 -13.79 12.08 13.98
CA ILE A 37 -14.17 12.50 12.61
C ILE A 37 -15.29 11.61 12.00
N SER A 38 -15.59 10.44 12.57
CA SER A 38 -16.60 9.52 12.02
C SER A 38 -18.07 9.90 12.29
N GLY A 39 -18.36 11.02 12.97
CA GLY A 39 -19.74 11.41 13.31
C GLY A 39 -20.41 12.39 12.34
N ALA A 40 -19.66 13.08 11.48
CA ALA A 40 -20.18 14.26 10.77
C ALA A 40 -20.56 14.02 9.29
N LEU A 41 -20.24 12.87 8.70
CA LEU A 41 -20.45 12.65 7.26
C LEU A 41 -21.81 12.05 6.89
N SER A 42 -22.58 11.55 7.85
CA SER A 42 -23.84 10.84 7.57
C SER A 42 -25.06 11.75 7.36
N ASP A 43 -24.99 13.03 7.75
CA ASP A 43 -26.13 13.96 7.65
C ASP A 43 -26.19 14.76 6.33
N ALA A 44 -25.15 14.69 5.48
CA ALA A 44 -25.04 15.56 4.30
C ALA A 44 -25.73 15.02 3.03
N LEU A 45 -26.25 13.79 3.03
CA LEU A 45 -26.81 13.16 1.81
C LEU A 45 -28.33 13.26 1.63
N SER A 46 -29.05 13.98 2.50
CA SER A 46 -30.54 14.04 2.45
C SER A 46 -31.16 15.34 1.90
N SER A 47 -30.37 16.27 1.36
CA SER A 47 -30.92 17.54 0.87
C SER A 47 -31.01 17.60 -0.66
N SER A 48 -32.13 17.11 -1.19
CA SER A 48 -32.61 17.50 -2.52
C SER A 48 -33.44 18.77 -2.39
N PRO A 49 -33.19 19.82 -3.21
CA PRO A 49 -34.31 20.60 -3.71
C PRO A 49 -34.21 20.95 -5.20
N HIS A 50 -35.25 20.54 -5.91
CA HIS A 50 -36.15 21.35 -6.74
C HIS A 50 -35.58 22.33 -7.79
N VAL A 51 -35.99 22.08 -9.03
CA VAL A 51 -35.92 22.93 -10.23
C VAL A 51 -36.62 24.27 -10.01
N SER A 52 -36.03 25.39 -10.49
CA SER A 52 -36.76 26.61 -10.84
C SER A 52 -36.01 27.45 -11.90
N SER A 53 -36.79 27.98 -12.85
CA SER A 53 -36.40 28.54 -14.14
C SER A 53 -35.85 29.98 -14.10
N ALA A 54 -35.07 30.32 -15.14
CA ALA A 54 -34.59 31.67 -15.54
C ALA A 54 -35.77 32.66 -15.81
N PRO A 55 -35.59 34.00 -15.99
CA PRO A 55 -34.63 34.66 -16.91
C PRO A 55 -34.09 36.07 -16.50
N THR A 56 -33.18 36.67 -17.30
CA THR A 56 -32.77 38.11 -17.46
C THR A 56 -31.23 38.17 -17.66
N ALA A 57 -30.55 38.86 -18.59
CA ALA A 57 -30.78 39.68 -19.79
C ALA A 57 -29.35 39.89 -20.43
N PRO A 58 -29.20 40.45 -21.65
CA PRO A 58 -27.98 40.34 -22.46
C PRO A 58 -26.97 41.46 -22.19
N GLY A 59 -25.66 41.13 -22.18
CA GLY A 59 -24.58 42.10 -21.98
C GLY A 59 -23.24 41.67 -22.55
N THR A 60 -22.94 42.20 -23.74
CA THR A 60 -21.63 42.59 -24.31
C THR A 60 -20.57 41.51 -24.64
N PRO A 61 -20.03 41.49 -25.87
CA PRO A 61 -18.88 40.66 -26.24
C PRO A 61 -17.59 41.23 -25.66
N ARG A 62 -16.77 40.39 -25.02
CA ARG A 62 -15.38 40.67 -24.69
C ARG A 62 -14.53 39.54 -25.27
N ASP A 63 -13.77 39.89 -26.29
CA ASP A 63 -12.73 39.06 -26.90
C ASP A 63 -11.37 39.41 -26.23
N PRO A 64 -10.29 38.71 -26.57
CA PRO A 64 -9.69 37.62 -25.81
C PRO A 64 -8.54 38.15 -24.92
N SER A 65 -8.37 37.57 -23.74
CA SER A 65 -7.14 37.78 -22.96
C SER A 65 -6.67 36.44 -22.45
N ASP A 66 -5.67 35.90 -23.15
CA ASP A 66 -4.49 35.26 -22.60
C ASP A 66 -4.71 34.58 -21.24
N THR A 67 -5.37 33.44 -21.28
CA THR A 67 -5.25 32.45 -20.21
C THR A 67 -4.24 31.43 -20.69
N ASP A 68 -3.01 31.55 -20.18
CA ASP A 68 -1.93 30.58 -20.33
C ASP A 68 -2.40 29.22 -19.77
N PRO A 69 -2.67 28.20 -20.61
CA PRO A 69 -3.18 26.92 -20.15
C PRO A 69 -2.00 25.97 -19.95
N GLY A 70 -1.08 26.31 -19.04
CA GLY A 70 0.23 25.64 -18.99
C GLY A 70 0.51 24.82 -17.74
N ALA A 71 0.06 25.25 -16.57
CA ALA A 71 0.59 24.72 -15.30
C ALA A 71 -0.36 23.78 -14.54
N ASP A 72 -1.67 24.03 -14.53
CA ASP A 72 -2.61 23.26 -13.69
C ASP A 72 -3.06 21.92 -14.29
N ALA A 73 -2.91 21.71 -15.60
CA ALA A 73 -3.37 20.49 -16.25
C ALA A 73 -2.50 19.27 -15.88
N THR A 74 -1.21 19.46 -15.62
CA THR A 74 -0.27 18.37 -15.38
C THR A 74 -0.39 17.82 -13.95
N GLU A 75 -0.54 18.69 -12.95
CA GLU A 75 -0.71 18.26 -11.56
C GLU A 75 -2.02 17.49 -11.34
N GLY A 76 -3.11 17.94 -11.98
CA GLY A 76 -4.40 17.23 -11.95
C GLY A 76 -4.31 15.81 -12.53
N THR A 77 -3.49 15.60 -13.56
CA THR A 77 -3.26 14.27 -14.14
C THR A 77 -2.38 13.38 -13.26
N ALA A 78 -1.35 13.94 -12.62
CA ALA A 78 -0.43 13.21 -11.76
C ALA A 78 -1.13 12.72 -10.47
N ALA A 79 -1.89 13.58 -9.79
CA ALA A 79 -2.64 13.18 -8.59
C ALA A 79 -3.72 12.13 -8.88
N ALA A 80 -4.40 12.25 -10.03
CA ALA A 80 -5.37 11.25 -10.46
C ALA A 80 -4.70 9.90 -10.78
N GLN A 81 -3.49 9.91 -11.34
CA GLN A 81 -2.71 8.69 -11.56
C GLN A 81 -2.21 8.08 -10.25
N ALA A 82 -1.71 8.89 -9.33
CA ALA A 82 -1.31 8.45 -7.99
C ALA A 82 -2.47 7.73 -7.27
N THR A 83 -3.70 8.24 -7.40
CA THR A 83 -4.89 7.60 -6.86
C THR A 83 -5.13 6.22 -7.49
N ARG A 84 -5.03 6.11 -8.82
CA ARG A 84 -5.18 4.81 -9.52
C ARG A 84 -4.11 3.81 -9.12
N ASP A 85 -2.85 4.25 -9.01
CA ASP A 85 -1.73 3.39 -8.64
C ASP A 85 -1.90 2.86 -7.20
N ALA A 86 -2.33 3.71 -6.27
CA ALA A 86 -2.65 3.30 -4.90
C ALA A 86 -3.82 2.31 -4.84
N GLU A 87 -4.92 2.61 -5.56
CA GLU A 87 -6.09 1.73 -5.64
C GLU A 87 -5.75 0.37 -6.27
N TYR A 88 -4.87 0.37 -7.27
CA TYR A 88 -4.40 -0.84 -7.94
C TYR A 88 -3.68 -1.78 -6.97
N VAL A 89 -2.70 -1.28 -6.22
CA VAL A 89 -1.95 -2.09 -5.23
C VAL A 89 -2.88 -2.66 -4.16
N ILE A 90 -3.81 -1.86 -3.65
CA ILE A 90 -4.79 -2.29 -2.65
C ILE A 90 -5.72 -3.37 -3.24
N GLY A 91 -6.23 -3.14 -4.44
CA GLY A 91 -7.15 -4.04 -5.14
C GLY A 91 -6.52 -5.39 -5.45
N MET A 92 -5.25 -5.41 -5.90
CA MET A 92 -4.51 -6.63 -6.18
C MET A 92 -4.37 -7.51 -4.93
N TYR A 93 -3.98 -6.92 -3.79
CA TYR A 93 -3.93 -7.66 -2.53
C TYR A 93 -5.29 -8.24 -2.15
N ASP A 94 -6.36 -7.45 -2.23
CA ASP A 94 -7.69 -7.90 -1.84
C ASP A 94 -8.20 -9.05 -2.74
N GLN A 95 -7.89 -9.00 -4.05
CA GLN A 95 -8.17 -10.07 -5.01
C GLN A 95 -7.46 -11.39 -4.63
N TYR A 96 -6.14 -11.33 -4.41
CA TYR A 96 -5.37 -12.54 -4.10
C TYR A 96 -5.64 -13.08 -2.70
N LEU A 97 -5.96 -12.21 -1.74
CA LEU A 97 -6.42 -12.63 -0.43
C LEU A 97 -7.76 -13.39 -0.52
N ALA A 98 -8.68 -12.95 -1.38
CA ALA A 98 -9.93 -13.66 -1.61
C ALA A 98 -9.67 -15.04 -2.23
N ALA A 99 -8.83 -15.10 -3.27
CA ALA A 99 -8.44 -16.36 -3.91
C ALA A 99 -7.74 -17.33 -2.95
N SER A 100 -6.97 -16.81 -1.99
CA SER A 100 -6.34 -17.62 -0.95
C SER A 100 -7.35 -18.20 0.04
N ARG A 101 -8.37 -17.42 0.40
CA ARG A 101 -9.43 -17.83 1.34
C ARG A 101 -10.37 -18.88 0.76
N ASP A 102 -10.71 -18.79 -0.53
CA ASP A 102 -11.57 -19.76 -1.19
C ASP A 102 -10.80 -20.94 -1.82
N GLY A 103 -9.46 -20.86 -1.84
CA GLY A 103 -8.56 -21.91 -2.34
C GLY A 103 -8.25 -21.83 -3.83
N SER A 104 -8.91 -20.95 -4.58
CA SER A 104 -8.69 -20.77 -6.03
C SER A 104 -7.31 -20.23 -6.37
N ILE A 105 -6.56 -19.68 -5.40
CA ILE A 105 -5.17 -19.20 -5.61
C ILE A 105 -4.25 -20.28 -6.19
N ARG A 106 -4.52 -21.56 -5.88
CA ARG A 106 -3.74 -22.71 -6.38
C ARG A 106 -3.99 -23.00 -7.86
N GLU A 107 -5.08 -22.50 -8.41
CA GLU A 107 -5.42 -22.68 -9.83
C GLU A 107 -4.71 -21.65 -10.73
N LEU A 108 -4.14 -20.59 -10.11
CA LEU A 108 -3.54 -19.47 -10.82
C LEU A 108 -2.09 -19.73 -11.26
N VAL A 109 -1.42 -20.70 -10.64
CA VAL A 109 -0.02 -21.02 -10.90
C VAL A 109 0.09 -22.40 -11.55
N PRO A 110 1.15 -22.67 -12.35
CA PRO A 110 1.44 -24.01 -12.84
C PRO A 110 1.45 -25.01 -11.68
N ASP A 111 0.99 -26.26 -11.88
CA ASP A 111 1.03 -27.33 -10.86
C ASP A 111 0.62 -26.94 -9.42
N GLY A 112 -0.23 -25.91 -9.25
CA GLY A 112 -0.43 -25.26 -7.95
C GLY A 112 -1.09 -26.14 -6.88
N ALA A 113 -1.66 -27.28 -7.27
CA ALA A 113 -2.14 -28.30 -6.33
C ALA A 113 -0.99 -28.95 -5.52
N ASN A 114 0.21 -29.02 -6.11
CA ASN A 114 1.39 -29.62 -5.52
C ASN A 114 2.40 -28.56 -5.03
N VAL A 115 2.15 -27.28 -5.24
CA VAL A 115 3.06 -26.22 -4.80
C VAL A 115 3.05 -26.09 -3.28
N ASP A 116 4.24 -25.87 -2.71
CA ASP A 116 4.44 -25.61 -1.28
C ASP A 116 3.51 -24.47 -0.82
N PRO A 117 2.65 -24.69 0.20
CA PRO A 117 1.77 -23.67 0.76
C PRO A 117 2.50 -22.36 1.14
N ASP A 118 3.77 -22.45 1.56
CA ASP A 118 4.56 -21.30 1.99
C ASP A 118 4.89 -20.35 0.83
N TYR A 119 4.86 -20.82 -0.42
CA TYR A 119 5.02 -19.98 -1.62
C TYR A 119 3.85 -19.00 -1.78
N PHE A 120 2.62 -19.48 -1.60
CA PHE A 120 1.43 -18.63 -1.65
C PHE A 120 1.40 -17.63 -0.49
N ALA A 121 1.86 -18.05 0.70
CA ALA A 121 2.00 -17.16 1.83
C ALA A 121 3.04 -16.06 1.56
N ALA A 122 4.20 -16.42 0.98
CA ALA A 122 5.24 -15.46 0.61
C ALA A 122 4.72 -14.38 -0.33
N PHE A 123 4.02 -14.77 -1.40
CA PHE A 123 3.40 -13.83 -2.34
C PHE A 123 2.44 -12.86 -1.65
N LEU A 124 1.55 -13.37 -0.78
CA LEU A 124 0.62 -12.51 -0.02
C LEU A 124 1.34 -11.58 0.95
N TYR A 125 2.46 -11.99 1.54
CA TYR A 125 3.25 -11.12 2.41
C TYR A 125 3.92 -9.98 1.64
N MET A 126 4.44 -10.25 0.44
CA MET A 126 4.98 -9.20 -0.44
C MET A 126 3.91 -8.17 -0.82
N LEU A 127 2.71 -8.63 -1.20
CA LEU A 127 1.58 -7.73 -1.48
C LEU A 127 1.10 -7.00 -0.21
N THR A 128 1.19 -7.62 0.96
CA THR A 128 0.83 -6.98 2.24
C THR A 128 1.74 -5.79 2.54
N ASP A 129 3.04 -5.92 2.27
CA ASP A 129 4.02 -4.84 2.47
C ASP A 129 3.69 -3.64 1.56
N LEU A 130 3.51 -3.89 0.25
CA LEU A 130 3.15 -2.84 -0.71
C LEU A 130 1.81 -2.20 -0.39
N ARG A 131 0.78 -2.99 -0.05
CA ARG A 131 -0.52 -2.45 0.37
C ARG A 131 -0.39 -1.58 1.61
N SER A 132 0.42 -2.00 2.58
CA SER A 132 0.62 -1.24 3.81
C SER A 132 1.34 0.07 3.49
N ALA A 133 2.39 0.04 2.67
CA ALA A 133 3.10 1.23 2.21
C ALA A 133 2.17 2.20 1.45
N ALA A 134 1.45 1.71 0.44
CA ALA A 134 0.50 2.51 -0.34
C ALA A 134 -0.59 3.17 0.51
N ARG A 135 -1.05 2.52 1.58
CA ARG A 135 -2.06 3.08 2.49
C ARG A 135 -1.57 4.29 3.29
N PHE A 136 -0.27 4.39 3.56
CA PHE A 136 0.32 5.48 4.32
C PHE A 136 0.91 6.59 3.45
N VAL A 137 0.97 6.39 2.13
CA VAL A 137 1.42 7.41 1.17
C VAL A 137 0.20 8.15 0.61
N PRO A 138 0.02 9.44 0.88
CA PRO A 138 -1.08 10.21 0.33
C PRO A 138 -1.02 10.25 -1.21
N PRO A 139 -2.11 9.97 -1.93
CA PRO A 139 -2.14 10.06 -3.39
C PRO A 139 -2.16 11.54 -3.82
N SER A 140 -0.98 12.10 -4.03
CA SER A 140 -0.75 13.47 -4.49
C SER A 140 0.18 13.47 -5.71
N ALA A 141 0.29 14.60 -6.41
CA ALA A 141 1.25 14.75 -7.50
C ALA A 141 2.70 14.53 -7.03
N GLU A 142 3.03 14.95 -5.79
CA GLU A 142 4.36 14.80 -5.19
C GLU A 142 4.73 13.32 -4.95
N ASN A 143 3.76 12.47 -4.63
CA ASN A 143 3.98 11.04 -4.36
C ASN A 143 3.63 10.13 -5.55
N ALA A 144 3.30 10.70 -6.72
CA ALA A 144 2.84 9.94 -7.87
C ALA A 144 3.88 8.93 -8.37
N GLU A 145 5.17 9.31 -8.34
CA GLU A 145 6.27 8.42 -8.72
C GLU A 145 6.42 7.25 -7.73
N GLN A 146 6.41 7.52 -6.43
CA GLN A 146 6.51 6.46 -5.41
C GLN A 146 5.33 5.47 -5.49
N LEU A 147 4.11 5.96 -5.70
CA LEU A 147 2.94 5.09 -5.85
C LEU A 147 2.99 4.29 -7.16
N ARG A 148 3.54 4.87 -8.23
CA ARG A 148 3.83 4.15 -9.47
C ARG A 148 4.81 3.00 -9.24
N GLU A 149 5.90 3.25 -8.53
CA GLU A 149 6.89 2.22 -8.19
C GLU A 149 6.26 1.06 -7.41
N TYR A 150 5.33 1.34 -6.47
CA TYR A 150 4.60 0.29 -5.76
C TYR A 150 3.70 -0.52 -6.69
N ALA A 151 3.02 0.12 -7.64
CA ALA A 151 2.20 -0.57 -8.63
C ALA A 151 3.06 -1.46 -9.54
N GLU A 152 4.19 -0.97 -10.03
CA GLU A 152 5.14 -1.71 -10.87
C GLU A 152 5.76 -2.91 -10.11
N GLN A 153 6.08 -2.74 -8.82
CA GLN A 153 6.55 -3.86 -7.98
C GLN A 153 5.46 -4.91 -7.78
N ALA A 154 4.21 -4.49 -7.56
CA ALA A 154 3.08 -5.41 -7.43
C ALA A 154 2.85 -6.22 -8.73
N GLU A 155 2.91 -5.54 -9.89
CA GLU A 155 2.87 -6.19 -11.22
C GLU A 155 3.99 -7.20 -11.41
N GLU A 156 5.22 -6.87 -11.03
CA GLU A 156 6.35 -7.78 -11.17
C GLU A 156 6.19 -9.02 -10.28
N TYR A 157 5.74 -8.84 -9.03
CA TYR A 157 5.45 -9.96 -8.13
C TYR A 157 4.35 -10.86 -8.69
N GLU A 158 3.27 -10.28 -9.21
CA GLU A 158 2.19 -11.02 -9.86
C GLU A 158 2.71 -11.80 -11.08
N ARG A 159 3.53 -11.16 -11.92
CA ARG A 159 4.13 -11.77 -13.10
C ARG A 159 5.01 -12.96 -12.74
N LEU A 160 5.79 -12.89 -11.66
CA LEU A 160 6.60 -14.00 -11.16
C LEU A 160 5.74 -15.11 -10.59
N PHE A 161 4.74 -14.75 -9.78
CA PHE A 161 3.80 -15.68 -9.14
C PHE A 161 3.04 -16.50 -10.18
N LEU A 162 2.37 -15.85 -11.13
CA LEU A 162 1.59 -16.51 -12.19
C LEU A 162 2.47 -17.36 -13.13
N ALA A 163 3.75 -17.02 -13.25
CA ALA A 163 4.71 -17.81 -14.02
C ALA A 163 5.26 -19.02 -13.25
N GLY A 164 4.93 -19.20 -11.97
CA GLY A 164 5.51 -20.23 -11.11
C GLY A 164 7.03 -20.07 -10.95
N LYS A 165 7.51 -18.83 -10.82
CA LYS A 165 8.93 -18.50 -10.63
C LYS A 165 9.23 -18.17 -9.18
N ASP A 166 10.50 -18.29 -8.80
CA ASP A 166 10.97 -17.82 -7.50
C ASP A 166 10.66 -16.33 -7.33
N LEU A 167 10.19 -15.94 -6.14
CA LEU A 167 9.81 -14.58 -5.79
C LEU A 167 11.00 -13.73 -5.30
N ASP A 168 12.20 -14.32 -5.23
CA ASP A 168 13.46 -13.70 -4.81
C ASP A 168 13.34 -12.89 -3.50
N VAL A 169 12.77 -13.51 -2.47
CA VAL A 169 12.51 -12.88 -1.17
C VAL A 169 12.86 -13.83 -0.03
N ASP A 170 13.41 -13.29 1.06
CA ASP A 170 13.56 -13.99 2.33
C ASP A 170 12.63 -13.34 3.37
N ILE A 171 11.63 -14.08 3.84
CA ILE A 171 10.64 -13.59 4.80
C ILE A 171 10.81 -14.33 6.12
N LYS A 172 10.91 -13.55 7.19
CA LYS A 172 10.94 -14.06 8.57
C LYS A 172 9.95 -13.29 9.44
N ILE A 173 8.96 -13.99 9.97
CA ILE A 173 7.92 -13.42 10.83
C ILE A 173 7.97 -14.10 12.19
N THR A 174 8.33 -13.34 13.22
CA THR A 174 8.23 -13.77 14.62
C THR A 174 6.84 -13.42 15.15
N ARG A 175 6.08 -14.43 15.56
CA ARG A 175 4.74 -14.26 16.14
C ARG A 175 4.84 -13.92 17.62
N GLU A 176 3.73 -13.47 18.21
CA GLU A 176 3.65 -13.09 19.63
C GLU A 176 3.99 -14.24 20.58
N ASP A 177 3.69 -15.49 20.19
CA ASP A 177 4.01 -16.70 20.95
C ASP A 177 5.49 -17.12 20.84
N GLY A 178 6.31 -16.34 20.13
CA GLY A 178 7.72 -16.62 19.88
C GLY A 178 8.00 -17.62 18.76
N SER A 179 6.96 -18.18 18.12
CA SER A 179 7.13 -19.01 16.93
C SER A 179 7.61 -18.17 15.74
N VAL A 180 8.38 -18.78 14.84
CA VAL A 180 8.91 -18.12 13.65
C VAL A 180 8.38 -18.82 12.41
N PHE A 181 7.85 -18.03 11.47
CA PHE A 181 7.61 -18.43 10.10
C PHE A 181 8.78 -17.94 9.24
N GLU A 182 9.36 -18.83 8.43
CA GLU A 182 10.45 -18.51 7.50
C GLU A 182 10.16 -19.08 6.13
N THR A 183 10.37 -18.31 5.07
CA THR A 183 10.26 -18.76 3.68
C THR A 183 11.25 -18.00 2.80
N ASP A 184 11.84 -18.69 1.82
CA ASP A 184 12.78 -18.13 0.84
C ASP A 184 12.11 -17.84 -0.52
N GLY A 185 10.77 -17.82 -0.55
CA GLY A 185 9.98 -17.42 -1.72
C GLY A 185 10.17 -18.31 -2.96
N LYS A 186 10.81 -19.49 -2.81
CA LYS A 186 11.09 -20.37 -3.94
C LYS A 186 9.87 -21.16 -4.36
N TYR A 187 9.74 -21.31 -5.67
CA TYR A 187 8.72 -22.14 -6.26
C TYR A 187 9.14 -23.61 -6.18
N ARG A 188 8.46 -24.37 -5.32
CA ARG A 188 8.74 -25.80 -5.10
C ARG A 188 7.46 -26.59 -5.07
N THR A 189 7.51 -27.79 -5.63
CA THR A 189 6.44 -28.78 -5.52
C THR A 189 6.74 -29.72 -4.37
N VAL A 190 5.77 -29.94 -3.50
CA VAL A 190 5.80 -30.95 -2.43
C VAL A 190 5.10 -32.21 -2.92
N THR A 191 5.80 -33.35 -2.83
CA THR A 191 5.17 -34.66 -3.07
C THR A 191 4.30 -35.00 -1.86
N PRO A 192 3.02 -35.36 -2.05
CA PRO A 192 2.13 -35.76 -0.96
C PRO A 192 2.56 -37.06 -0.26
#